data_AF-A0A5B0PDS9-F1
#
_entry.id   AF-A0A5B0PDS9-F1
#
_cell.length_a   1.000
_cell.length_b   1.000
_cell.length_c   1.000
_cell.angle_alpha   90.00
_cell.angle_beta   90.00
_cell.angle_gamma   90.00
#
_symmetry.space_group_name_H-M   'P 1'
#
loop_
_entity.id
_entity.type
_entity.pdbx_description
1 polymer ?
#
loop_
_entity_poly.entity_id
_entity_poly.type
_entity_poly.pdbx_seq_one_letter_code
_entity_poly.pdbx_strand_id
1 'polypeptide(L)'
;MSLLKHLAVLILLWLEITTPSSSELTYAPTKVECPNDFGIRQGRQSIGGEERAYNEGRRTKVLPYAYHQYLDNLNAFIASSRDKSLVLPSYVTRILSSKNETELPRLSIAVGGGAYRGAIFAAGILNTLDGRNASSAGTGIGGLLQTADYITGLSGSAWLVVSWAESELAPLYDLVLGGTGSSSRRVGWFTQYSLFDVSKCLAVKIVSSSPPTLLKVCNVSTASLRLV
;
A
#
# COMPACT_ATOMS: atom_id res chain seq x y z
N MET A 1 -23.28 -58.35 32.66
CA MET A 1 -21.88 -58.00 32.30
C MET A 1 -21.70 -57.32 30.94
N SER A 2 -22.67 -57.35 30.00
CA SER A 2 -22.55 -56.65 28.71
C SER A 2 -22.87 -55.15 28.78
N LEU A 3 -23.91 -54.76 29.55
CA LEU A 3 -24.35 -53.36 29.69
C LEU A 3 -23.27 -52.44 30.29
N LEU A 4 -22.49 -52.94 31.26
CA LEU A 4 -21.42 -52.17 31.92
C LEU A 4 -20.27 -51.83 30.95
N LYS A 5 -20.02 -52.70 29.97
CA LYS A 5 -19.00 -52.48 28.93
C LYS A 5 -19.43 -51.39 27.96
N HIS A 6 -20.72 -51.33 27.61
CA HIS A 6 -21.24 -50.30 26.69
C HIS A 6 -21.29 -48.93 27.36
N LEU A 7 -21.59 -48.88 28.67
CA LEU A 7 -21.54 -47.65 29.46
C LEU A 7 -20.10 -47.11 29.58
N ALA A 8 -19.12 -47.99 29.80
CA ALA A 8 -17.71 -47.61 29.87
C ALA A 8 -17.16 -47.10 28.52
N VAL A 9 -17.58 -47.71 27.41
CA VAL A 9 -17.21 -47.27 26.06
C VAL A 9 -17.83 -45.90 25.72
N LEU A 10 -19.08 -45.64 26.11
CA LEU A 10 -19.73 -44.34 25.93
C LEU A 10 -19.07 -43.21 26.75
N ILE A 11 -18.56 -43.51 27.95
CA ILE A 11 -17.82 -42.56 28.79
C ILE A 11 -16.43 -42.27 28.22
N LEU A 12 -15.74 -43.28 27.68
CA LEU A 12 -14.44 -43.10 27.02
C LEU A 12 -14.57 -42.32 25.70
N LEU A 13 -15.64 -42.54 24.92
CA LEU A 13 -15.98 -41.76 23.73
C LEU A 13 -16.37 -40.30 24.03
N TRP A 14 -16.88 -40.02 25.23
CA TRP A 14 -17.14 -38.64 25.68
C TRP A 14 -15.88 -37.89 26.12
N LEU A 15 -14.85 -38.61 26.61
CA LEU A 15 -13.59 -37.99 27.04
C LEU A 15 -12.67 -37.56 25.89
N GLU A 16 -12.81 -38.15 24.69
CA GLU A 16 -12.02 -37.76 23.51
C GLU A 16 -12.55 -36.50 22.78
N ILE A 17 -13.72 -35.98 23.14
CA ILE A 17 -14.35 -34.83 22.45
C ILE A 17 -14.07 -33.48 23.14
N THR A 18 -13.41 -33.46 24.30
CA THR A 18 -13.03 -32.21 24.98
C THR A 18 -11.53 -32.06 25.14
N THR A 19 -10.78 -32.08 24.03
CA THR A 19 -9.55 -31.27 23.98
C THR A 19 -9.95 -29.91 23.41
N PRO A 20 -10.09 -28.85 24.24
CA PRO A 20 -10.10 -27.52 23.69
C PRO A 20 -8.74 -27.30 23.03
N SER A 21 -8.69 -27.37 21.70
CA SER A 21 -7.63 -26.75 20.91
C SER A 21 -7.84 -25.24 20.93
N SER A 22 -7.86 -24.66 22.13
CA SER A 22 -7.65 -23.24 22.32
C SER A 22 -6.19 -23.08 22.71
N SER A 23 -5.30 -23.13 21.70
CA SER A 23 -4.17 -22.23 21.78
C SER A 23 -4.77 -20.83 21.80
N GLU A 24 -5.03 -20.30 22.99
CA GLU A 24 -5.24 -18.89 23.18
C GLU A 24 -4.04 -18.23 22.51
N LEU A 25 -4.27 -17.56 21.38
CA LEU A 25 -3.28 -16.71 20.74
C LEU A 25 -3.05 -15.54 21.69
N THR A 26 -2.29 -15.78 22.76
CA THR A 26 -1.82 -14.74 23.64
C THR A 26 -0.89 -13.88 22.80
N TYR A 27 -1.21 -12.59 22.65
CA TYR A 27 -0.36 -11.61 21.97
C TYR A 27 1.05 -11.51 22.57
N ALA A 28 1.24 -12.05 23.78
CA ALA A 28 2.52 -12.07 24.47
C ALA A 28 3.58 -12.86 23.66
N PRO A 29 4.73 -12.25 23.32
CA PRO A 29 5.80 -12.96 22.61
C PRO A 29 6.37 -14.07 23.49
N THR A 30 6.65 -15.22 22.89
CA THR A 30 7.35 -16.33 23.54
C THR A 30 8.83 -16.26 23.21
N LYS A 31 9.67 -16.71 24.15
CA LYS A 31 11.11 -16.80 23.94
C LYS A 31 11.39 -17.92 22.94
N VAL A 32 12.08 -17.59 21.85
CA VAL A 32 12.57 -18.54 20.83
C VAL A 32 14.08 -18.36 20.66
N GLU A 33 14.76 -19.38 20.16
CA GLU A 33 16.18 -19.26 19.80
C GLU A 33 16.33 -18.36 18.55
N CYS A 34 17.37 -17.54 18.53
CA CYS A 34 17.67 -16.70 17.38
C CYS A 34 18.06 -17.58 16.18
N PRO A 35 17.48 -17.37 14.98
CA PRO A 35 17.90 -18.07 13.79
C PRO A 35 19.39 -17.87 13.50
N ASN A 36 20.08 -18.93 13.07
CA ASN A 36 21.51 -18.89 12.76
C ASN A 36 21.85 -17.96 11.57
N ASP A 37 20.86 -17.65 10.74
CA ASP A 37 20.93 -16.78 9.57
C ASP A 37 20.43 -15.35 9.85
N PHE A 38 20.23 -14.97 11.11
CA PHE A 38 19.84 -13.60 11.45
C PHE A 38 20.93 -12.58 11.07
N GLY A 39 20.64 -11.77 10.07
CA GLY A 39 21.55 -10.73 9.57
C GLY A 39 20.94 -9.33 9.62
N ILE A 40 21.63 -8.39 10.26
CA ILE A 40 21.33 -6.96 10.16
C ILE A 40 22.27 -6.35 9.12
N ARG A 41 21.72 -5.65 8.13
CA ARG A 41 22.54 -4.91 7.17
C ARG A 41 23.29 -3.80 7.89
N GLN A 42 24.62 -3.84 7.86
CA GLN A 42 25.45 -2.74 8.34
C GLN A 42 25.14 -1.47 7.53
N GLY A 43 24.84 -0.38 8.25
CA GLY A 43 24.54 0.91 7.63
C GLY A 43 25.77 1.44 6.89
N ARG A 44 25.74 1.41 5.56
CA ARG A 44 26.69 2.11 4.70
C ARG A 44 25.99 3.35 4.13
N GLN A 45 26.75 4.31 3.61
CA GLN A 45 26.20 5.50 2.92
C GLN A 45 25.46 5.19 1.59
N SER A 46 25.18 3.91 1.31
CA SER A 46 24.46 3.45 0.11
C SER A 46 23.13 2.81 0.47
N ILE A 47 22.13 3.02 -0.38
CA ILE A 47 20.84 2.31 -0.34
C ILE A 47 21.04 0.79 -0.49
N GLY A 48 20.03 0.01 -0.06
CA GLY A 48 20.03 -1.45 -0.17
C GLY A 48 20.06 -1.91 -1.64
N GLY A 49 20.52 -3.14 -1.88
CA GLY A 49 20.56 -3.74 -3.24
C GLY A 49 19.18 -3.73 -3.90
N GLU A 50 18.16 -4.20 -3.18
CA GLU A 50 16.77 -4.20 -3.64
C GLU A 50 16.20 -2.80 -3.90
N GLU A 51 16.67 -1.80 -3.16
CA GLU A 51 16.27 -0.40 -3.39
C GLU A 51 16.88 0.17 -4.66
N ARG A 52 18.16 -0.12 -4.86
CA ARG A 52 18.86 0.26 -6.09
C ARG A 52 18.20 -0.38 -7.30
N ALA A 53 17.94 -1.69 -7.24
CA ALA A 53 17.30 -2.42 -8.33
C ALA A 53 15.88 -1.90 -8.64
N TYR A 54 15.08 -1.59 -7.62
CA TYR A 54 13.77 -0.97 -7.82
C TYR A 54 13.90 0.40 -8.50
N ASN A 55 14.79 1.27 -8.00
CA ASN A 55 14.98 2.59 -8.58
C ASN A 55 15.38 2.49 -10.05
N GLU A 56 16.44 1.74 -10.35
CA GLU A 56 16.91 1.52 -11.72
C GLU A 56 15.79 0.97 -12.62
N GLY A 57 15.03 -0.02 -12.15
CA GLY A 57 13.90 -0.59 -12.89
C GLY A 57 12.79 0.43 -13.16
N ARG A 58 12.33 1.17 -12.15
CA ARG A 58 11.29 2.19 -12.30
C ARG A 58 11.73 3.32 -13.22
N ARG A 59 12.98 3.76 -13.08
CA ARG A 59 13.57 4.84 -13.89
C ARG A 59 13.72 4.51 -15.35
N THR A 60 14.03 3.26 -15.66
CA THR A 60 14.22 2.82 -17.05
C THR A 60 12.92 2.36 -17.71
N LYS A 61 12.01 1.75 -16.94
CA LYS A 61 10.81 1.09 -17.50
C LYS A 61 9.51 1.89 -17.34
N VAL A 62 9.40 2.72 -16.31
CA VAL A 62 8.13 3.38 -15.93
C VAL A 62 8.18 4.89 -16.10
N LEU A 63 9.22 5.55 -15.56
CA LEU A 63 9.27 7.01 -15.52
C LEU A 63 9.24 7.71 -16.88
N PRO A 64 9.90 7.23 -17.95
CA PRO A 64 9.82 7.89 -19.25
C PRO A 64 8.38 8.00 -19.72
N TYR A 65 7.62 6.90 -19.63
CA TYR A 65 6.21 6.88 -19.99
C TYR A 65 5.35 7.75 -19.06
N ALA A 66 5.57 7.67 -17.74
CA ALA A 66 4.79 8.45 -16.76
C ALA A 66 4.98 9.96 -16.95
N TYR A 67 6.22 10.42 -17.19
CA TYR A 67 6.51 11.83 -17.45
C TYR A 67 5.95 12.30 -18.80
N HIS A 68 5.98 11.44 -19.83
CA HIS A 68 5.32 11.72 -21.10
C HIS A 68 3.81 11.88 -20.95
N GLN A 69 3.13 10.97 -20.24
CA GLN A 69 1.69 11.10 -19.97
C GLN A 69 1.36 12.37 -19.18
N TYR A 70 2.19 12.72 -18.18
CA TYR A 70 2.01 13.94 -17.41
C TYR A 70 2.18 15.20 -18.28
N LEU A 71 3.18 15.20 -19.17
CA LEU A 71 3.39 16.27 -20.14
C LEU A 71 2.21 16.40 -21.12
N ASP A 72 1.63 15.29 -21.56
CA ASP A 72 0.44 15.29 -22.43
C ASP A 72 -0.75 15.94 -21.72
N ASN A 73 -0.98 15.62 -20.43
CA ASN A 73 -2.03 16.25 -19.62
C ASN A 73 -1.79 17.76 -19.47
N LEU A 74 -0.54 18.19 -19.22
CA LEU A 74 -0.19 19.61 -19.14
C LEU A 74 -0.44 20.33 -20.46
N ASN A 75 0.00 19.77 -21.59
CA ASN A 75 -0.20 20.38 -22.90
C ASN A 75 -1.68 20.46 -23.28
N ALA A 76 -2.47 19.42 -22.97
CA ALA A 76 -3.91 19.41 -23.20
C ALA A 76 -4.61 20.50 -22.36
N PHE A 77 -4.25 20.64 -21.09
CA PHE A 77 -4.77 21.70 -20.23
C PHE A 77 -4.42 23.09 -20.78
N ILE A 78 -3.16 23.32 -21.14
CA ILE A 78 -2.69 24.60 -21.71
C ILE A 78 -3.46 24.92 -23.00
N ALA A 79 -3.60 23.97 -23.91
CA ALA A 79 -4.33 24.14 -25.17
C ALA A 79 -5.82 24.45 -24.95
N SER A 80 -6.42 23.92 -23.88
CA SER A 80 -7.80 24.19 -23.50
C SER A 80 -7.98 25.50 -22.71
N SER A 81 -6.90 26.08 -22.20
CA SER A 81 -6.94 27.27 -21.36
C SER A 81 -7.33 28.51 -22.18
N ARG A 82 -8.09 29.41 -21.57
CA ARG A 82 -8.40 30.73 -22.16
C ARG A 82 -7.23 31.70 -22.05
N ASP A 83 -6.24 31.38 -21.22
CA ASP A 83 -5.06 32.21 -21.00
C ASP A 83 -3.98 31.91 -22.04
N LYS A 84 -3.81 32.83 -23.00
CA LYS A 84 -2.80 32.72 -24.06
C LYS A 84 -1.37 32.99 -23.56
N SER A 85 -1.21 33.51 -22.34
CA SER A 85 0.11 33.72 -21.73
C SER A 85 0.64 32.45 -21.06
N LEU A 86 -0.22 31.47 -20.83
CA LEU A 86 0.15 30.18 -20.27
C LEU A 86 0.87 29.35 -21.35
N VAL A 87 2.20 29.36 -21.31
CA VAL A 87 3.04 28.59 -22.22
C VAL A 87 4.05 27.78 -21.41
N LEU A 88 4.16 26.49 -21.73
CA LEU A 88 5.17 25.64 -21.11
C LEU A 88 6.56 25.98 -21.69
N PRO A 89 7.56 26.34 -20.87
CA PRO A 89 8.89 26.63 -21.38
C PRO A 89 9.48 25.42 -22.11
N SER A 90 10.15 25.66 -23.25
CA SER A 90 10.69 24.59 -24.11
C SER A 90 11.66 23.65 -23.39
N TYR A 91 12.40 24.15 -22.40
CA TYR A 91 13.29 23.31 -21.59
C TYR A 91 12.53 22.30 -20.74
N VAL A 92 11.33 22.63 -20.26
CA VAL A 92 10.48 21.71 -19.47
C VAL A 92 9.98 20.59 -20.37
N THR A 93 9.46 20.94 -21.54
CA THR A 93 9.05 19.96 -22.56
C THR A 93 10.20 19.02 -22.90
N ARG A 94 11.41 19.54 -23.12
CA ARG A 94 12.61 18.73 -23.38
C ARG A 94 12.94 17.77 -22.24
N ILE A 95 12.89 18.23 -20.99
CA ILE A 95 13.21 17.40 -19.82
C ILE A 95 12.15 16.30 -19.64
N LEU A 96 10.86 16.65 -19.66
CA LEU A 96 9.77 15.70 -19.38
C LEU A 96 9.53 14.71 -20.54
N SER A 97 9.98 15.03 -21.76
CA SER A 97 9.94 14.13 -22.91
C SER A 97 11.25 13.34 -23.12
N SER A 98 12.20 13.45 -22.19
CA SER A 98 13.48 12.77 -22.33
C SER A 98 13.32 11.26 -22.17
N LYS A 99 13.97 10.51 -23.07
CA LYS A 99 14.13 9.06 -22.93
C LYS A 99 15.31 8.68 -22.04
N ASN A 100 16.13 9.65 -21.68
CA ASN A 100 17.27 9.46 -20.80
C ASN A 100 16.80 9.59 -19.33
N GLU A 101 16.85 8.49 -18.59
CA GLU A 101 16.39 8.42 -17.20
C GLU A 101 17.17 9.31 -16.23
N THR A 102 18.36 9.77 -16.64
CA THR A 102 19.20 10.70 -15.86
C THR A 102 18.77 12.15 -16.01
N GLU A 103 18.07 12.49 -17.10
CA GLU A 103 17.51 13.83 -17.34
C GLU A 103 16.15 14.02 -16.65
N LEU A 104 15.41 12.92 -16.44
CA LEU A 104 14.12 12.96 -15.77
C LEU A 104 14.27 13.39 -14.30
N PRO A 105 13.40 14.31 -13.80
CA PRO A 105 13.45 14.74 -12.42
C PRO A 105 13.30 13.57 -11.42
N ARG A 106 13.87 13.74 -10.22
CA ARG A 106 13.59 12.85 -9.09
C ARG A 106 12.46 13.47 -8.27
N LEU A 107 11.29 12.83 -8.23
CA LEU A 107 10.16 13.31 -7.44
C LEU A 107 9.91 12.37 -6.26
N SER A 108 9.69 12.94 -5.08
CA SER A 108 9.27 12.17 -3.91
C SER A 108 8.18 12.92 -3.16
N ILE A 109 7.20 12.19 -2.65
CA ILE A 109 6.05 12.76 -1.93
C ILE A 109 6.20 12.39 -0.45
N ALA A 110 6.18 13.39 0.43
CA ALA A 110 6.21 13.17 1.87
C ALA A 110 4.95 13.74 2.52
N VAL A 111 4.27 12.91 3.30
CA VAL A 111 3.00 13.26 3.93
C VAL A 111 3.13 13.21 5.45
N GLY A 112 2.85 14.35 6.09
CA GLY A 112 2.88 14.50 7.54
C GLY A 112 1.78 13.70 8.25
N GLY A 113 1.88 13.65 9.58
CA GLY A 113 0.88 13.01 10.44
C GLY A 113 -0.40 13.82 10.65
N GLY A 114 -1.30 13.25 11.44
CA GLY A 114 -2.59 13.88 11.77
C GLY A 114 -3.74 12.89 12.02
N ALA A 115 -3.42 11.67 12.45
CA ALA A 115 -4.37 10.56 12.56
C ALA A 115 -5.27 10.46 11.30
N TYR A 116 -6.56 10.18 11.46
CA TYR A 116 -7.50 10.09 10.35
C TYR A 116 -7.60 11.36 9.51
N ARG A 117 -7.49 12.54 10.13
CA ARG A 117 -7.56 13.82 9.39
C ARG A 117 -6.40 13.95 8.41
N GLY A 118 -5.17 13.70 8.89
CA GLY A 118 -3.97 13.75 8.05
C GLY A 118 -4.06 12.75 6.90
N ALA A 119 -4.54 11.54 7.21
CA ALA A 119 -4.69 10.49 6.22
C ALA A 119 -5.77 10.79 5.16
N ILE A 120 -6.96 11.28 5.54
CA ILE A 120 -8.02 11.65 4.58
C ILE A 120 -7.57 12.83 3.72
N PHE A 121 -6.95 13.83 4.34
CA PHE A 121 -6.41 14.99 3.63
C PHE A 121 -5.37 14.55 2.59
N ALA A 122 -4.44 13.70 2.99
CA ALA A 122 -3.43 13.13 2.10
C ALA A 122 -4.06 12.35 0.95
N ALA A 123 -5.07 11.53 1.21
CA ALA A 123 -5.76 10.77 0.18
C ALA A 123 -6.39 11.70 -0.88
N GLY A 124 -6.99 12.82 -0.46
CA GLY A 124 -7.53 13.82 -1.38
C GLY A 124 -6.45 14.50 -2.24
N ILE A 125 -5.31 14.85 -1.66
CA ILE A 125 -4.17 15.42 -2.40
C ILE A 125 -3.62 14.40 -3.40
N LEU A 126 -3.36 13.16 -2.97
CA LEU A 126 -2.87 12.10 -3.85
C LEU A 126 -3.88 11.78 -4.97
N ASN A 127 -5.17 11.77 -4.67
CA ASN A 127 -6.23 11.62 -5.68
C ASN A 127 -6.25 12.76 -6.71
N THR A 128 -5.81 13.96 -6.31
CA THR A 128 -5.66 15.09 -7.22
C THR A 128 -4.46 14.90 -8.14
N LEU A 129 -3.37 14.29 -7.67
CA LEU A 129 -2.18 14.01 -8.47
C LEU A 129 -2.28 12.74 -9.33
N ASP A 130 -3.25 11.87 -9.06
CA ASP A 130 -3.43 10.58 -9.73
C ASP A 130 -3.91 10.76 -11.18
N GLY A 131 -3.16 10.23 -12.15
CA GLY A 131 -3.51 10.26 -13.57
C GLY A 131 -4.72 9.38 -13.93
N ARG A 132 -5.15 8.48 -13.03
CA ARG A 132 -6.36 7.67 -13.22
C ARG A 132 -7.65 8.46 -12.90
N ASN A 133 -7.52 9.64 -12.29
CA ASN A 133 -8.64 10.55 -12.06
C ASN A 133 -8.82 11.48 -13.27
N ALA A 134 -9.90 11.27 -14.02
CA ALA A 134 -10.18 12.04 -15.24
C ALA A 134 -10.31 13.55 -14.99
N SER A 135 -10.88 13.96 -13.86
CA SER A 135 -10.99 15.37 -13.48
C SER A 135 -9.61 16.00 -13.25
N SER A 136 -8.70 15.25 -12.61
CA SER A 136 -7.32 15.67 -12.39
C SER A 136 -6.49 15.72 -13.68
N ALA A 137 -6.66 14.74 -14.56
CA ALA A 137 -6.01 14.73 -15.86
C ALA A 137 -6.48 15.93 -16.70
N GLY A 138 -7.78 16.25 -16.68
CA GLY A 138 -8.36 17.40 -17.36
C GLY A 138 -7.86 18.77 -16.86
N THR A 139 -7.42 18.86 -15.59
CA THR A 139 -6.78 20.08 -15.05
C THR A 139 -5.26 20.10 -15.24
N GLY A 140 -4.69 19.11 -15.95
CA GLY A 140 -3.28 19.02 -16.28
C GLY A 140 -2.36 18.55 -15.15
N ILE A 141 -2.87 18.38 -13.92
CA ILE A 141 -2.06 17.97 -12.77
C ILE A 141 -2.07 16.44 -12.52
N GLY A 142 -3.08 15.75 -13.04
CA GLY A 142 -3.17 14.30 -12.99
C GLY A 142 -1.99 13.65 -13.72
N GLY A 143 -1.45 12.58 -13.15
CA GLY A 143 -0.29 11.86 -13.67
C GLY A 143 0.99 12.16 -12.89
N LEU A 144 1.03 13.28 -12.15
CA LEU A 144 2.20 13.62 -11.33
C LEU A 144 2.50 12.55 -10.28
N LEU A 145 1.46 11.92 -9.71
CA LEU A 145 1.63 10.82 -8.75
C LEU A 145 2.43 9.65 -9.35
N GLN A 146 2.14 9.28 -10.60
CA GLN A 146 2.83 8.20 -11.31
C GLN A 146 4.29 8.53 -11.60
N THR A 147 4.70 9.80 -11.55
CA THR A 147 6.10 10.21 -11.75
C THR A 147 6.96 10.14 -10.48
N ALA A 148 6.36 9.93 -9.30
CA ALA A 148 7.12 9.88 -8.05
C ALA A 148 7.92 8.57 -7.93
N ASP A 149 9.18 8.70 -7.49
CA ASP A 149 10.06 7.58 -7.14
C ASP A 149 9.65 6.95 -5.80
N TYR A 150 9.29 7.81 -4.84
CA TYR A 150 8.96 7.44 -3.46
C TYR A 150 7.75 8.20 -2.93
N ILE A 151 7.01 7.53 -2.06
CA ILE A 151 6.05 8.18 -1.16
C ILE A 151 6.35 7.79 0.29
N THR A 152 6.27 8.75 1.20
CA THR A 152 6.43 8.52 2.65
C THR A 152 5.25 9.10 3.41
N GLY A 153 4.85 8.44 4.49
CA GLY A 153 3.78 8.86 5.39
C GLY A 153 4.21 8.70 6.84
N LEU A 154 3.96 9.72 7.66
CA LEU A 154 4.16 9.68 9.11
C LEU A 154 2.81 9.57 9.84
N SER A 155 2.77 8.84 10.94
CA SER A 155 1.64 8.67 11.84
C SER A 155 0.36 8.29 11.07
N GLY A 156 -0.71 9.07 11.17
CA GLY A 156 -1.97 8.79 10.46
C GLY A 156 -1.81 8.54 8.96
N SER A 157 -0.97 9.32 8.27
CA SER A 157 -0.75 9.16 6.83
C SER A 157 0.04 7.89 6.48
N ALA A 158 0.77 7.31 7.44
CA ALA A 158 1.36 6.00 7.27
C ALA A 158 0.27 4.92 7.12
N TRP A 159 -0.87 5.05 7.81
CA TRP A 159 -2.02 4.15 7.65
C TRP A 159 -2.57 4.20 6.23
N LEU A 160 -2.67 5.39 5.63
CA LEU A 160 -3.06 5.55 4.23
C LEU A 160 -2.07 4.85 3.30
N VAL A 161 -0.78 5.19 3.39
CA VAL A 161 0.25 4.68 2.47
C VAL A 161 0.28 3.16 2.49
N VAL A 162 0.19 2.54 3.66
CA VAL A 162 0.21 1.08 3.72
C VAL A 162 -1.13 0.45 3.32
N SER A 163 -2.27 1.03 3.71
CA SER A 163 -3.57 0.54 3.23
C SER A 163 -3.66 0.58 1.71
N TRP A 164 -3.08 1.62 1.11
CA TRP A 164 -3.00 1.79 -0.33
C TRP A 164 -2.09 0.74 -0.99
N ALA A 165 -0.93 0.46 -0.39
CA ALA A 165 -0.03 -0.60 -0.85
C ALA A 165 -0.69 -1.99 -0.82
N GLU A 166 -1.36 -2.33 0.28
CA GLU A 166 -2.08 -3.60 0.45
C GLU A 166 -3.32 -3.70 -0.46
N SER A 167 -3.80 -2.57 -0.98
CA SER A 167 -4.90 -2.50 -1.95
C SER A 167 -4.41 -2.42 -3.39
N GLU A 168 -3.22 -2.95 -3.69
CA GLU A 168 -2.63 -3.00 -5.03
C GLU A 168 -2.59 -1.62 -5.71
N LEU A 169 -2.33 -0.57 -4.92
CA LEU A 169 -2.29 0.82 -5.36
C LEU A 169 -3.58 1.29 -6.06
N ALA A 170 -4.75 0.77 -5.68
CA ALA A 170 -6.06 1.17 -6.23
C ALA A 170 -6.23 2.71 -6.29
N PRO A 171 -7.04 3.25 -7.22
CA PRO A 171 -7.36 4.68 -7.22
C PRO A 171 -7.78 5.15 -5.82
N LEU A 172 -7.25 6.31 -5.38
CA LEU A 172 -7.42 6.78 -3.99
C LEU A 172 -8.90 6.96 -3.63
N TYR A 173 -9.72 7.35 -4.60
CA TYR A 173 -11.17 7.43 -4.44
C TYR A 173 -11.80 6.08 -4.07
N ASP A 174 -11.44 5.00 -4.78
CA ASP A 174 -11.94 3.65 -4.53
C ASP A 174 -11.42 3.07 -3.22
N LEU A 175 -10.16 3.39 -2.88
CA LEU A 175 -9.58 3.04 -1.59
C LEU A 175 -10.39 3.65 -0.44
N VAL A 176 -10.71 4.94 -0.51
CA VAL A 176 -11.39 5.66 0.58
C VAL A 176 -12.86 5.25 0.69
N LEU A 177 -13.56 5.07 -0.42
CA LEU A 177 -14.99 4.75 -0.42
C LEU A 177 -15.31 3.25 -0.36
N GLY A 178 -14.29 2.38 -0.43
CA GLY A 178 -14.48 0.93 -0.39
C GLY A 178 -15.12 0.41 -1.68
N GLY A 179 -14.39 0.57 -2.79
CA GLY A 179 -14.86 0.35 -4.15
C GLY A 179 -15.70 -0.91 -4.39
N THR A 180 -16.52 -0.88 -5.44
CA THR A 180 -17.41 -1.97 -5.88
C THR A 180 -16.69 -3.10 -6.64
N GLY A 181 -15.36 -3.20 -6.53
CA GLY A 181 -14.51 -4.02 -7.38
C GLY A 181 -14.74 -5.53 -7.24
N SER A 182 -14.84 -6.22 -8.38
CA SER A 182 -15.00 -7.68 -8.51
C SER A 182 -13.76 -8.50 -8.14
N SER A 183 -12.73 -7.89 -7.54
CA SER A 183 -11.55 -8.59 -7.03
C SER A 183 -11.88 -9.27 -5.71
N SER A 184 -11.49 -10.54 -5.58
CA SER A 184 -11.63 -11.36 -4.36
C SER A 184 -10.87 -10.82 -3.13
N ARG A 185 -10.08 -9.74 -3.29
CA ARG A 185 -9.52 -8.92 -2.22
C ARG A 185 -10.35 -7.67 -2.02
N ARG A 186 -10.77 -7.47 -0.78
CA ARG A 186 -11.44 -6.25 -0.31
C ARG A 186 -10.60 -5.01 -0.63
N VAL A 187 -11.06 -4.21 -1.58
CA VAL A 187 -10.57 -2.84 -1.79
C VAL A 187 -11.26 -1.96 -0.77
N GLY A 188 -10.50 -1.30 0.10
CA GLY A 188 -11.11 -0.40 1.09
C GLY A 188 -10.19 -0.05 2.24
N TRP A 189 -10.26 1.21 2.65
CA TRP A 189 -9.55 1.72 3.80
C TRP A 189 -10.31 1.39 5.07
N PHE A 190 -9.96 0.25 5.67
CA PHE A 190 -10.70 -0.29 6.82
C PHE A 190 -10.37 0.38 8.16
N THR A 191 -10.69 1.67 8.28
CA THR A 191 -10.50 2.47 9.49
C THR A 191 -11.31 1.98 10.72
N GLN A 192 -12.30 1.12 10.50
CA GLN A 192 -13.10 0.51 11.56
C GLN A 192 -12.37 -0.57 12.37
N TYR A 193 -11.25 -1.10 11.86
CA TYR A 193 -10.46 -2.08 12.60
C TYR A 193 -9.44 -1.35 13.48
N SER A 194 -9.54 -1.59 14.79
CA SER A 194 -8.64 -0.99 15.77
C SER A 194 -7.25 -1.58 15.67
N LEU A 195 -6.25 -0.70 15.72
CA LEU A 195 -4.82 -1.01 15.87
C LEU A 195 -4.52 -1.92 17.08
N PHE A 196 -5.34 -1.80 18.13
CA PHE A 196 -5.14 -2.46 19.42
C PHE A 196 -6.05 -3.66 19.64
N ASP A 197 -6.92 -3.98 18.68
CA ASP A 197 -7.82 -5.13 18.74
C ASP A 197 -7.61 -6.04 17.53
N VAL A 198 -6.53 -6.83 17.60
CA VAL A 198 -6.17 -7.82 16.57
C VAL A 198 -7.23 -8.92 16.38
N SER A 199 -8.11 -9.13 17.36
CA SER A 199 -9.18 -10.14 17.29
C SER A 199 -10.18 -9.82 16.17
N LYS A 200 -10.52 -8.55 15.98
CA LYS A 200 -11.38 -8.07 14.88
C LYS A 200 -10.67 -8.06 13.53
N CYS A 201 -9.35 -7.95 13.55
CA CYS A 201 -8.56 -8.14 12.35
C CYS A 201 -8.62 -9.61 11.89
N LEU A 202 -8.52 -10.59 12.79
CA LEU A 202 -8.51 -12.03 12.47
C LEU A 202 -9.85 -12.59 11.98
N ALA A 203 -10.98 -11.97 12.33
CA ALA A 203 -12.33 -12.46 11.99
C ALA A 203 -12.68 -12.42 10.48
N VAL A 204 -11.79 -11.88 9.64
CA VAL A 204 -11.88 -12.06 8.18
C VAL A 204 -11.40 -13.47 7.84
N LYS A 205 -12.36 -14.40 7.73
CA LYS A 205 -12.16 -15.77 7.25
C LYS A 205 -11.36 -15.74 5.95
N ILE A 206 -10.09 -16.14 6.01
CA ILE A 206 -9.28 -16.41 4.82
C ILE A 206 -9.90 -17.65 4.18
N VAL A 207 -10.59 -17.48 3.05
CA VAL A 207 -10.94 -18.62 2.20
C VAL A 207 -9.62 -19.13 1.64
N SER A 208 -9.12 -20.18 2.28
CA SER A 208 -7.95 -20.99 1.93
C SER A 208 -7.91 -21.31 0.44
N SER A 209 -7.16 -20.53 -0.37
CA SER A 209 -6.66 -20.96 -1.68
C SER A 209 -5.61 -20.04 -2.34
N SER A 210 -4.98 -19.10 -1.63
CA SER A 210 -3.92 -18.26 -2.23
C SER A 210 -2.80 -17.93 -1.23
N PRO A 211 -1.54 -17.76 -1.68
CA PRO A 211 -0.39 -17.66 -0.80
C PRO A 211 -0.46 -16.42 0.11
N PRO A 212 0.26 -16.43 1.25
CA PRO A 212 0.02 -15.51 2.36
C PRO A 212 0.68 -14.16 2.09
N THR A 213 -0.02 -13.28 1.37
CA THR A 213 0.40 -11.89 1.16
C THR A 213 -0.69 -10.93 1.63
N LEU A 214 -1.19 -11.12 2.85
CA LEU A 214 -2.10 -10.16 3.48
C LEU A 214 -1.49 -9.75 4.82
N LEU A 215 -0.59 -8.77 4.76
CA LEU A 215 -0.04 -8.17 5.97
C LEU A 215 -1.08 -7.17 6.45
N LYS A 216 -1.87 -7.55 7.46
CA LYS A 216 -2.73 -6.61 8.17
C LYS A 216 -1.83 -5.59 8.84
N VAL A 217 -1.66 -4.44 8.20
CA VAL A 217 -0.75 -3.42 8.71
C VAL A 217 -1.44 -2.64 9.81
N CYS A 218 -1.33 -3.21 11.00
CA CYS A 218 -1.94 -2.72 12.22
C CYS A 218 -0.93 -2.06 13.16
N ASN A 219 0.27 -1.66 12.72
CA ASN A 219 1.15 -0.81 13.53
C ASN A 219 2.27 -0.20 12.69
N VAL A 220 1.98 0.88 11.95
CA VAL A 220 3.02 1.61 11.22
C VAL A 220 2.94 3.07 11.59
N SER A 221 3.91 3.51 12.41
CA SER A 221 4.12 4.92 12.75
C SER A 221 4.78 5.68 11.59
N THR A 222 5.53 4.99 10.73
CA THR A 222 6.17 5.57 9.54
C THR A 222 6.14 4.55 8.41
N ALA A 223 5.57 4.92 7.28
CA ALA A 223 5.54 4.09 6.07
C ALA A 223 6.33 4.77 4.96
N SER A 224 7.13 3.99 4.23
CA SER A 224 7.67 4.42 2.94
C SER A 224 7.30 3.36 1.92
N LEU A 225 6.69 3.82 0.83
CA LEU A 225 6.26 2.98 -0.26
C LEU A 225 6.97 3.39 -1.55
N ARG A 226 7.23 2.36 -2.33
CA ARG A 226 7.76 2.38 -3.67
C ARG A 226 6.57 2.20 -4.60
N LEU A 227 6.29 3.21 -5.43
CA LEU A 227 5.21 3.13 -6.41
C LEU A 227 5.69 2.19 -7.53
N VAL A 228 4.96 1.11 -7.79
CA VAL A 228 5.29 0.18 -8.89
C VAL A 228 4.67 0.70 -10.17
#